data_AF-A0A928QVI5-F1
#
_entry.id   AF-A0A928QVI5-F1
#
_cell.length_a   1.000
_cell.length_b   1.000
_cell.length_c   1.000
_cell.angle_alpha   90.00
_cell.angle_beta   90.00
_cell.angle_gamma   90.00
#
_symmetry.space_group_name_H-M   'P 1'
#
loop_
_entity.id
_entity.type
_entity.pdbx_description
1 polymer ?
#
loop_
_entity_poly.entity_id
_entity_poly.type
_entity_poly.pdbx_seq_one_letter_code
_entity_poly.pdbx_strand_id
1 'polypeptide(L)'
;MIGEFICDEIKQYWPETPDFDELARESLVPLSDLYAYIGPRSLLHGWHIKDFKLYDTPHPLSDYTVDGVTRIERAPQSWCYVRRKEDKNEDHD
;
A
#
# COMPACT_ATOMS: atom_id res chain seq x y z
N MET A 1 -10.81 5.23 0.78
CA MET A 1 -9.69 5.31 -0.17
C MET A 1 -9.50 6.75 -0.58
N ILE A 2 -8.32 7.32 -0.32
CA ILE A 2 -8.00 8.73 -0.62
C ILE A 2 -7.13 8.87 -1.89
N GLY A 3 -6.59 7.77 -2.39
CA GLY A 3 -5.73 7.74 -3.56
C GLY A 3 -5.25 6.32 -3.83
N GLU A 4 -4.40 6.19 -4.84
CA GLU A 4 -3.76 4.95 -5.25
C GLU A 4 -2.34 5.21 -5.76
N PHE A 5 -1.53 4.16 -5.80
CA PHE A 5 -0.18 4.19 -6.37
C PHE A 5 0.16 2.83 -6.99
N ILE A 6 1.18 2.82 -7.84
CA ILE A 6 1.78 1.60 -8.36
C ILE A 6 3.00 1.27 -7.51
N CYS A 7 3.06 0.05 -7.01
CA CYS A 7 4.31 -0.52 -6.52
C CYS A 7 5.04 -1.18 -7.68
N ASP A 8 6.15 -0.59 -8.13
CA ASP A 8 6.98 -1.14 -9.20
C ASP A 8 8.18 -1.94 -8.69
N GLU A 9 8.54 -1.81 -7.41
CA GLU A 9 9.63 -2.57 -6.78
C GLU A 9 9.34 -2.89 -5.31
N ILE A 10 9.72 -4.10 -4.88
CA ILE A 10 9.72 -4.52 -3.47
C ILE A 10 11.16 -4.77 -3.05
N LYS A 11 11.64 -4.02 -2.06
CA LYS A 11 13.00 -4.11 -1.51
C LYS A 11 12.99 -4.72 -0.12
N GLN A 12 14.14 -5.28 0.26
CA GLN A 12 14.38 -5.87 1.56
C GLN A 12 15.48 -5.11 2.28
N TYR A 13 15.26 -4.77 3.54
CA TYR A 13 16.19 -3.99 4.34
C TYR A 13 16.51 -4.71 5.64
N TRP A 14 17.81 -4.75 5.95
CA TRP A 14 18.33 -5.27 7.21
C TRP A 14 18.75 -4.09 8.09
N PRO A 15 18.36 -4.03 9.38
CA PRO A 15 18.66 -2.87 10.22
C PRO A 15 20.15 -2.56 10.43
N GLU A 16 21.03 -3.51 10.11
CA GLU A 16 22.49 -3.39 10.23
C GLU A 16 23.16 -2.87 8.94
N THR A 17 22.42 -2.69 7.85
CA THR A 17 22.98 -2.25 6.56
C THR A 17 22.83 -0.74 6.36
N PRO A 18 23.76 -0.08 5.63
CA PRO A 18 23.67 1.36 5.32
C PRO A 18 22.34 1.79 4.67
N ASP A 19 21.74 0.90 3.87
CA ASP A 19 20.48 1.14 3.16
C ASP A 19 19.29 1.40 4.12
N PHE A 20 19.42 1.07 5.40
CA PHE A 20 18.36 1.29 6.40
C PHE A 20 18.19 2.78 6.77
N ASP A 21 19.27 3.56 6.77
CA ASP A 21 19.21 5.01 6.96
C ASP A 21 18.59 5.69 5.74
N GLU A 22 18.88 5.18 4.55
CA GLU A 22 18.25 5.62 3.31
C GLU A 22 16.75 5.32 3.30
N LEU A 23 16.35 4.12 3.73
CA LEU A 23 14.94 3.77 3.92
C LEU A 23 14.23 4.77 4.86
N ALA A 24 14.82 5.14 5.99
CA ALA A 24 14.22 6.12 6.91
C ALA A 24 14.00 7.48 6.23
N ARG A 25 14.99 7.93 5.46
CA ARG A 25 14.93 9.18 4.68
C ARG A 25 13.84 9.14 3.61
N GLU A 26 13.73 8.04 2.86
CA GLU A 26 12.81 7.93 1.72
C GLU A 26 11.37 7.61 2.13
N SER A 27 11.18 6.82 3.19
CA SER A 27 9.86 6.49 3.72
C SER A 27 9.22 7.62 4.54
N LEU A 28 10.02 8.64 4.91
CA LEU A 28 9.62 9.70 5.84
C LEU A 28 9.21 9.18 7.23
N VAL A 29 9.65 7.98 7.60
CA VAL A 29 9.44 7.38 8.92
C VAL A 29 10.69 7.57 9.78
N PRO A 30 10.58 8.10 11.01
CA PRO A 30 11.72 8.21 11.90
C PRO A 30 12.41 6.86 12.11
N LEU A 31 13.75 6.89 12.15
CA LEU A 31 14.54 5.67 12.33
C LEU A 31 14.17 4.91 13.61
N SER A 32 13.85 5.62 14.70
CA SER A 32 13.35 5.03 15.95
C SER A 32 12.07 4.22 15.77
N ASP A 33 11.18 4.70 14.91
CA ASP A 33 9.88 4.08 14.67
C ASP A 33 10.03 2.85 13.76
N LEU A 34 10.97 2.87 12.81
CA LEU A 34 11.36 1.69 12.04
C LEU A 34 11.92 0.59 12.95
N TYR A 35 12.81 0.93 13.89
CA TYR A 35 13.33 -0.02 14.88
C TYR A 35 12.22 -0.57 15.79
N ALA A 36 11.30 0.29 16.25
CA ALA A 36 10.16 -0.14 17.07
C ALA A 36 9.22 -1.07 16.29
N TYR A 37 9.00 -0.80 14.99
CA TYR A 37 8.13 -1.60 14.12
C TYR A 37 8.73 -2.97 13.81
N ILE A 38 10.01 -3.05 13.49
CA ILE A 38 10.68 -4.32 13.17
C ILE A 38 10.81 -5.22 14.42
N GLY A 39 11.03 -4.60 15.58
CA GLY A 39 11.15 -5.29 16.86
C GLY A 39 12.27 -6.36 16.83
N PRO A 40 12.02 -7.60 17.30
CA PRO A 40 13.01 -8.66 17.27
C PRO A 40 13.22 -9.28 15.87
N ARG A 41 12.49 -8.83 14.84
CA ARG A 41 12.69 -9.29 13.47
C ARG A 41 13.89 -8.57 12.86
N SER A 42 14.56 -9.25 11.94
CA SER A 42 15.77 -8.74 11.29
C SER A 42 15.54 -8.23 9.87
N LEU A 43 14.32 -8.35 9.33
CA LEU A 43 14.03 -8.02 7.92
C LEU A 43 12.77 -7.16 7.78
N LEU A 44 12.90 -6.06 7.03
CA LEU A 44 11.81 -5.17 6.65
C LEU A 44 11.60 -5.20 5.14
N HIS A 45 10.34 -5.18 4.71
CA HIS A 45 9.97 -5.05 3.29
C HIS A 45 9.51 -3.62 3.00
N GLY A 46 10.13 -2.97 2.02
CA GLY A 46 9.72 -1.66 1.54
C GLY A 46 9.11 -1.76 0.15
N TRP A 47 7.95 -1.13 -0.04
CA TRP A 47 7.33 -0.95 -1.35
C TRP A 47 7.74 0.41 -1.90
N HIS A 48 8.30 0.44 -3.12
CA HIS A 48 8.57 1.69 -3.81
C HIS A 48 7.27 2.26 -4.37
N ILE A 49 6.96 3.52 -4.04
CA ILE A 49 5.73 4.19 -4.45
C ILE A 49 5.98 4.96 -5.74
N LYS A 50 5.24 4.61 -6.80
CA LYS A 50 5.29 5.28 -8.10
C LYS A 50 3.88 5.63 -8.60
N ASP A 51 3.79 6.61 -9.50
CA ASP A 51 2.56 7.02 -10.17
C ASP A 51 1.41 7.31 -9.19
N PHE A 52 1.73 7.97 -8.08
CA PHE A 52 0.77 8.32 -7.04
C PHE A 52 -0.33 9.24 -7.60
N LYS A 53 -1.58 8.85 -7.36
CA LYS A 53 -2.78 9.63 -7.70
C LYS A 53 -3.58 9.86 -6.43
N LEU A 54 -3.77 11.14 -6.10
CA LEU A 54 -4.70 11.55 -5.07
C LEU A 54 -6.09 11.73 -5.70
N TYR A 55 -7.13 11.26 -5.02
CA TYR A 55 -8.50 11.45 -5.48
C TYR A 55 -9.05 12.80 -5.00
N ASP A 56 -9.79 13.48 -5.87
CA ASP A 56 -10.50 14.71 -5.49
C ASP A 56 -11.55 14.45 -4.40
N THR A 57 -12.20 13.30 -4.46
CA THR A 57 -13.18 12.83 -3.46
C THR A 57 -12.78 11.45 -2.94
N PRO A 58 -12.67 11.25 -1.61
CA PRO A 58 -12.41 9.94 -1.04
C PRO A 58 -13.55 8.94 -1.34
N HIS A 59 -13.19 7.72 -1.75
CA HIS A 59 -14.13 6.63 -1.96
C HIS A 59 -14.32 5.81 -0.67
N PRO A 60 -15.55 5.48 -0.24
CA PRO A 60 -15.79 4.54 0.85
C PRO A 60 -15.10 3.17 0.63
N LEU A 61 -14.64 2.51 1.70
CA LEU A 61 -14.07 1.15 1.59
C LEU A 61 -15.13 0.14 1.10
N SER A 62 -16.39 0.35 1.46
CA SER A 62 -17.52 -0.49 1.09
C SER A 62 -17.79 -0.53 -0.42
N ASP A 63 -17.17 0.36 -1.20
CA ASP A 63 -17.26 0.39 -2.66
C ASP A 63 -16.42 -0.70 -3.33
N TYR A 64 -15.57 -1.37 -2.55
CA TYR A 64 -14.66 -2.42 -2.98
C TYR A 64 -15.05 -3.76 -2.36
N THR A 65 -14.80 -4.83 -3.10
CA THR A 65 -15.08 -6.20 -2.67
C THR A 65 -13.85 -7.08 -2.85
N VAL A 66 -13.63 -8.02 -1.94
CA VAL A 66 -12.50 -8.97 -2.03
C VAL A 66 -12.70 -9.98 -3.16
N ASP A 67 -13.91 -10.51 -3.31
CA ASP A 67 -14.29 -11.63 -4.20
C ASP A 67 -15.46 -11.28 -5.15
N GLY A 68 -15.85 -10.01 -5.22
CA GLY A 68 -17.04 -9.55 -5.95
C GLY A 68 -18.31 -9.51 -5.10
N VAL A 69 -18.29 -10.05 -3.88
CA VAL A 69 -19.47 -10.16 -3.00
C VAL A 69 -19.20 -9.50 -1.64
N THR A 70 -18.08 -9.84 -1.02
CA THR A 70 -17.70 -9.41 0.33
C THR A 70 -17.14 -8.00 0.31
N ARG A 71 -17.92 -7.02 0.79
CA ARG A 71 -17.51 -5.62 0.91
C ARG A 71 -16.43 -5.43 1.96
N ILE A 72 -15.54 -4.47 1.74
CA ILE A 72 -14.53 -4.07 2.72
C ILE A 72 -15.13 -3.04 3.67
N GLU A 73 -15.45 -3.45 4.90
CA GLU A 73 -16.02 -2.55 5.91
C GLU A 73 -14.99 -1.99 6.90
N ARG A 74 -13.82 -2.64 6.99
CA ARG A 74 -12.72 -2.23 7.87
C ARG A 74 -11.41 -2.28 7.11
N ALA A 75 -10.47 -1.43 7.52
CA ALA A 75 -9.11 -1.45 6.97
C ALA A 75 -8.45 -2.82 7.24
N PRO A 76 -7.75 -3.40 6.24
CA PRO A 76 -6.98 -4.62 6.47
C PRO A 76 -5.82 -4.34 7.43
N GLN A 77 -5.41 -5.37 8.20
CA GLN A 77 -4.23 -5.26 9.06
C GLN A 77 -2.93 -5.16 8.23
N SER A 78 -2.90 -5.80 7.06
CA SER A 78 -1.82 -5.71 6.08
C SER A 78 -2.42 -5.22 4.77
N TRP A 79 -2.50 -6.07 3.76
CA TRP A 79 -3.19 -5.78 2.51
C TRP A 79 -4.20 -6.88 2.19
N CYS A 80 -5.17 -6.57 1.32
CA CYS A 80 -6.08 -7.55 0.73
C CYS A 80 -6.23 -7.27 -0.76
N TYR A 81 -6.56 -8.30 -1.53
CA TYR A 81 -6.92 -8.12 -2.92
C TYR A 81 -8.33 -7.54 -3.04
N VAL A 82 -8.53 -6.70 -4.05
CA VAL A 82 -9.83 -6.18 -4.44
C VAL A 82 -10.13 -6.63 -5.86
N ARG A 83 -11.37 -7.04 -6.10
CA ARG A 83 -11.85 -7.29 -7.45
C ARG A 83 -11.90 -5.96 -8.20
N ARG A 84 -11.29 -5.91 -9.39
CA ARG A 84 -11.47 -4.78 -10.30
C ARG A 84 -12.94 -4.70 -10.70
N LYS A 85 -13.50 -3.48 -10.67
CA LYS A 85 -14.79 -3.25 -11.32
C LYS A 85 -14.58 -3.53 -12.81
N GLU A 86 -15.42 -4.38 -13.39
CA GLU A 86 -15.41 -4.58 -14.83
C GLU A 86 -15.89 -3.28 -15.46
N ASP A 87 -15.07 -2.69 -16.33
CA ASP A 87 -15.48 -1.55 -17.13
C ASP A 87 -16.63 -2.02 -18.02
N LYS A 88 -17.84 -1.52 -17.77
CA LYS A 88 -18.93 -1.73 -18.73
C LYS A 88 -18.54 -0.94 -19.97
N ASN A 89 -18.19 -1.65 -21.05
CA ASN A 89 -18.15 -1.06 -22.38
C ASN A 89 -19.54 -0.45 -22.63
N GLU A 90 -19.60 0.88 -22.72
CA GLU A 90 -20.75 1.56 -23.28
C GLU A 90 -20.77 1.23 -24.77
N ASP A 91 -21.42 0.12 -25.13
CA ASP A 91 -21.85 -0.14 -26.48
C ASP A 91 -22.79 1.01 -26.89
N HIS A 92 -22.27 1.96 -27.66
CA HIS A 92 -23.07 2.93 -28.40
C HIS A 92 -23.84 2.16 -29.48
N ASP A 93 -25.16 2.05 -29.31
CA ASP A 93 -26.11 1.77 -30.40
C ASP A 93 -26.13 2.91 -31.43
#